data_AF-N9G0B1-F1
#
_entry.id   AF-N9G0B1-F1
#
_cell.length_a   1.000
_cell.length_b   1.000
_cell.length_c   1.000
_cell.angle_alpha   90.00
_cell.angle_beta   90.00
_cell.angle_gamma   90.00
#
_symmetry.space_group_name_H-M   'P 1'
#
loop_
_entity.id
_entity.type
_entity.pdbx_description
1 polymer ?
#
loop_
_entity_poly.entity_id
_entity_poly.type
_entity_poly.pdbx_seq_one_letter_code
_entity_poly.pdbx_strand_id
1 'polypeptide(L)'
;MNKPQIIFDFLCRIELIVKQKKESPFECMAKGLEISDYNDLTLLRIKLAQNVYDVAEFIEADHGMDLLDKTWIKDLISLLMADLSNAHDFYNIANKIFPSTKNFIGSQIRLWKLVNGQNEKLASESILKIKENTNLLLQDLVQNSLIDDHVKAFLIKKLRKILEALDYYQIYGNEGLIEVLEESIGHAFTNKKYEDFLKSENSTAWKEYLVIVSTTLAASDSFISITNNIRNFLP
;
A
#
# COMPACT_ATOMS: atom_id res chain seq x y z
N MET A 1 -1.94 0.48 7.18
CA MET A 1 -3.02 -0.53 7.22
C MET A 1 -2.42 -1.86 7.63
N ASN A 2 -3.19 -2.74 8.25
CA ASN A 2 -2.69 -4.01 8.78
C ASN A 2 -2.43 -5.03 7.64
N LYS A 3 -1.17 -5.43 7.40
CA LYS A 3 -0.80 -6.36 6.32
C LYS A 3 -1.50 -7.72 6.43
N PRO A 4 -1.60 -8.35 7.63
CA PRO A 4 -2.42 -9.54 7.80
C PRO A 4 -3.90 -9.34 7.42
N GLN A 5 -4.49 -8.18 7.74
CA GLN A 5 -5.88 -7.86 7.37
C GLN A 5 -6.03 -7.79 5.85
N ILE A 6 -5.09 -7.17 5.14
CA ILE A 6 -5.08 -7.09 3.67
C ILE A 6 -5.12 -8.50 3.05
N ILE A 7 -4.22 -9.38 3.50
CA ILE A 7 -4.13 -10.75 3.03
C ILE A 7 -5.41 -11.52 3.38
N PHE A 8 -5.92 -11.35 4.59
CA PHE A 8 -7.15 -11.99 5.05
C PHE A 8 -8.37 -11.58 4.22
N ASP A 9 -8.53 -10.29 3.94
CA ASP A 9 -9.63 -9.77 3.14
C ASP A 9 -9.58 -10.31 1.70
N PHE A 10 -8.38 -10.35 1.11
CA PHE A 10 -8.14 -11.00 -0.19
C PHE A 10 -8.56 -12.47 -0.16
N LEU A 11 -8.12 -13.23 0.85
CA LEU A 11 -8.45 -14.65 0.99
C LEU A 11 -9.95 -14.88 1.15
N CYS A 12 -10.65 -14.02 1.90
CA CYS A 12 -12.11 -14.09 2.03
C CYS A 12 -12.80 -13.91 0.68
N ARG A 13 -12.38 -12.93 -0.13
CA ARG A 13 -12.94 -12.71 -1.47
C ARG A 13 -12.65 -13.88 -2.40
N ILE A 14 -11.40 -14.34 -2.47
CA ILE A 14 -11.00 -15.46 -3.32
C ILE A 14 -11.77 -16.73 -2.94
N GLU A 15 -11.91 -17.05 -1.65
CA GLU A 15 -12.63 -18.24 -1.20
C GLU A 15 -14.07 -18.26 -1.72
N LEU A 16 -14.76 -17.12 -1.62
CA LEU A 16 -16.15 -16.98 -2.08
C LEU A 16 -16.27 -17.20 -3.59
N ILE A 17 -15.33 -16.69 -4.37
CA ILE A 17 -15.34 -16.82 -5.84
C ILE A 17 -14.96 -18.24 -6.27
N VAL A 18 -13.89 -18.78 -5.69
CA VAL A 18 -13.37 -20.12 -6.00
C VAL A 18 -14.40 -21.21 -5.69
N LYS A 19 -15.14 -21.09 -4.58
CA LYS A 19 -16.21 -22.03 -4.22
C LYS A 19 -17.34 -22.08 -5.25
N GLN A 20 -17.59 -20.98 -5.96
CA GLN A 20 -18.62 -20.94 -7.01
C GLN A 20 -18.18 -21.69 -8.27
N LYS A 21 -16.87 -21.79 -8.54
CA LYS A 21 -16.28 -22.44 -9.73
C LYS A 21 -16.86 -21.96 -11.07
N LYS A 22 -17.31 -20.71 -11.14
CA LYS A 22 -17.93 -20.12 -12.35
C LYS A 22 -16.97 -19.26 -13.16
N GLU A 23 -15.90 -18.81 -12.53
CA GLU A 23 -14.99 -17.82 -13.09
C GLU A 23 -13.70 -18.48 -13.59
N SER A 24 -13.03 -17.85 -14.57
CA SER A 24 -11.68 -18.28 -14.94
C SER A 24 -10.71 -17.95 -13.79
N PRO A 25 -9.53 -18.61 -13.72
CA PRO A 25 -8.50 -18.25 -12.73
C PRO A 25 -8.11 -16.77 -12.77
N PHE A 26 -8.05 -16.20 -13.98
CA PHE A 26 -7.78 -14.79 -14.20
C PHE A 26 -8.85 -13.91 -13.54
N GLU A 27 -10.13 -14.19 -13.82
CA GLU A 27 -11.25 -13.44 -13.22
C GLU A 27 -11.33 -13.62 -11.71
N CYS A 28 -11.05 -14.83 -11.20
CA CYS A 28 -10.92 -15.07 -9.76
C CYS A 28 -9.89 -14.13 -9.13
N MET A 29 -8.68 -14.07 -9.71
CA MET A 29 -7.59 -13.26 -9.18
C MET A 29 -7.91 -11.75 -9.27
N ALA A 30 -8.40 -11.28 -10.43
CA ALA A 30 -8.75 -9.88 -10.63
C ALA A 30 -9.85 -9.41 -9.65
N LYS A 31 -10.91 -10.20 -9.47
CA LYS A 31 -11.98 -9.90 -8.51
C LYS A 31 -11.50 -9.99 -7.06
N GLY A 32 -10.63 -10.94 -6.73
CA GLY A 32 -10.05 -11.06 -5.38
C GLY A 32 -9.19 -9.86 -4.99
N LEU A 33 -8.44 -9.31 -5.96
CA LEU A 33 -7.61 -8.11 -5.78
C LEU A 33 -8.39 -6.79 -5.96
N GLU A 34 -9.68 -6.86 -6.31
CA GLU A 34 -10.56 -5.71 -6.55
C GLU A 34 -9.99 -4.76 -7.63
N ILE A 35 -9.57 -5.35 -8.75
CA ILE A 35 -8.92 -4.61 -9.85
C ILE A 35 -9.96 -4.16 -10.87
N SER A 36 -9.86 -2.89 -11.27
CA SER A 36 -10.63 -2.32 -12.39
C SER A 36 -9.85 -2.25 -13.70
N ASP A 37 -8.52 -2.13 -13.67
CA ASP A 37 -7.64 -2.18 -14.85
C ASP A 37 -6.73 -3.42 -14.80
N TYR A 38 -6.93 -4.35 -15.73
CA TYR A 38 -6.21 -5.60 -15.80
C TYR A 38 -4.68 -5.47 -15.99
N ASN A 39 -4.18 -4.31 -16.44
CA ASN A 39 -2.75 -4.07 -16.58
C ASN A 39 -2.00 -4.15 -15.24
N ASP A 40 -2.70 -3.87 -14.13
CA ASP A 40 -2.11 -3.83 -12.79
C ASP A 40 -2.14 -5.18 -12.07
N LEU A 41 -2.73 -6.21 -12.68
CA LEU A 41 -2.89 -7.54 -12.08
C LEU A 41 -1.56 -8.13 -11.59
N THR A 42 -0.54 -8.14 -12.44
CA THR A 42 0.76 -8.72 -12.08
C THR A 42 1.43 -7.92 -10.97
N LEU A 43 1.37 -6.59 -11.05
CA LEU A 43 1.96 -5.70 -10.04
C LEU A 43 1.34 -5.93 -8.66
N LEU A 44 0.01 -5.99 -8.60
CA LEU A 44 -0.73 -6.17 -7.35
C LEU A 44 -0.56 -7.57 -6.76
N ARG A 45 -0.43 -8.61 -7.60
CA ARG A 45 -0.04 -9.95 -7.15
C ARG A 45 1.34 -9.94 -6.48
N ILE A 46 2.31 -9.24 -7.08
CA ILE A 46 3.66 -9.10 -6.52
C ILE A 46 3.62 -8.33 -5.20
N LYS A 47 2.91 -7.19 -5.13
CA LYS A 47 2.80 -6.42 -3.88
C LYS A 47 2.13 -7.22 -2.77
N LEU A 48 1.09 -8.00 -3.07
CA LEU A 48 0.47 -8.86 -2.07
C LEU A 48 1.39 -10.00 -1.63
N ALA A 49 2.23 -10.53 -2.52
CA ALA A 49 3.25 -11.50 -2.17
C ALA A 49 4.35 -10.91 -1.26
N GLN A 50 4.76 -9.66 -1.50
CA GLN A 50 5.65 -8.93 -0.59
C GLN A 50 5.01 -8.79 0.80
N ASN A 51 3.73 -8.40 0.86
CA ASN A 51 3.01 -8.32 2.14
C ASN A 51 2.99 -9.66 2.89
N VAL A 52 2.94 -10.80 2.18
CA VAL A 52 3.03 -12.15 2.78
C VAL A 52 4.40 -12.36 3.45
N TYR A 53 5.49 -11.98 2.77
CA TYR A 53 6.84 -12.07 3.34
C TYR A 53 7.04 -11.13 4.53
N ASP A 54 6.54 -9.90 4.46
CA ASP A 54 6.61 -8.95 5.59
C ASP A 54 5.90 -9.50 6.83
N VAL A 55 4.78 -10.20 6.63
CA VAL A 55 4.06 -10.88 7.72
C VAL A 55 4.86 -12.07 8.24
N ALA A 56 5.53 -12.83 7.38
CA ALA A 56 6.39 -13.92 7.81
C ALA A 56 7.57 -13.42 8.67
N GLU A 57 8.28 -12.39 8.22
CA GLU A 57 9.39 -11.78 8.96
C GLU A 57 8.94 -11.27 10.34
N PHE A 58 7.78 -10.61 10.40
CA PHE A 58 7.19 -10.16 11.66
C PHE A 58 6.93 -11.32 12.63
N ILE A 59 6.33 -12.41 12.15
CA ILE A 59 6.00 -13.57 12.98
C ILE A 59 7.27 -14.31 13.43
N GLU A 60 8.29 -14.40 12.56
CA GLU A 60 9.58 -15.00 12.90
C GLU A 60 10.33 -14.22 13.98
N ALA A 61 10.27 -12.88 13.92
CA ALA A 61 10.87 -12.02 14.93
C ALA A 61 10.21 -12.16 16.32
N ASP A 62 8.91 -12.49 16.38
CA ASP A 62 8.16 -12.63 17.64
C ASP A 62 8.29 -14.02 18.30
N HIS A 63 8.49 -15.08 17.50
CA HIS A 63 8.44 -16.47 17.99
C HIS A 63 9.75 -17.27 17.91
N GLY A 64 10.81 -16.74 17.29
CA GLY A 64 12.08 -17.45 17.11
C GLY A 64 12.03 -18.51 15.99
N MET A 65 13.22 -18.80 15.41
CA MET A 65 13.38 -19.51 14.12
C MET A 65 12.86 -20.97 14.06
N ASP A 66 12.70 -21.67 15.18
CA ASP A 66 12.62 -23.14 15.19
C ASP A 66 11.20 -23.75 15.31
N LEU A 67 10.14 -22.94 15.48
CA LEU A 67 8.80 -23.44 15.79
C LEU A 67 7.70 -23.09 14.76
N LEU A 68 8.03 -22.35 13.70
CA LEU A 68 7.05 -21.88 12.73
C LEU A 68 6.92 -22.79 11.51
N ASP A 69 5.74 -23.39 11.38
CA ASP A 69 5.31 -23.99 10.12
C ASP A 69 5.23 -22.91 9.04
N LYS A 70 6.14 -22.95 8.05
CA LYS A 70 6.21 -22.01 6.92
C LYS A 70 5.39 -22.44 5.71
N THR A 71 4.61 -23.54 5.80
CA THR A 71 3.81 -24.05 4.67
C THR A 71 2.79 -23.03 4.17
N TRP A 72 2.19 -22.25 5.07
CA TRP A 72 1.25 -21.19 4.70
C TRP A 72 1.86 -20.13 3.76
N ILE A 73 3.16 -19.81 3.93
CA ILE A 73 3.88 -18.89 3.04
C ILE A 73 3.92 -19.49 1.64
N LYS A 74 4.39 -20.74 1.54
CA LYS A 74 4.50 -21.45 0.26
C LYS A 74 3.14 -21.56 -0.43
N ASP A 75 2.08 -21.86 0.31
CA ASP A 75 0.74 -22.01 -0.25
C ASP A 75 0.22 -20.66 -0.78
N LEU A 76 0.34 -19.58 0.00
CA LEU A 76 -0.06 -18.24 -0.46
C LEU A 76 0.73 -17.78 -1.67
N ILE A 77 2.06 -17.92 -1.65
CA ILE A 77 2.89 -17.55 -2.79
C ILE A 77 2.55 -18.39 -4.02
N SER A 78 2.26 -19.68 -3.86
CA SER A 78 1.83 -20.55 -4.96
C SER A 78 0.52 -20.06 -5.58
N LEU A 79 -0.45 -19.61 -4.78
CA LEU A 79 -1.69 -19.03 -5.29
C LEU A 79 -1.44 -17.69 -5.99
N LEU A 80 -0.69 -16.80 -5.32
CA LEU A 80 -0.41 -15.46 -5.83
C LEU A 80 0.41 -15.51 -7.11
N MET A 81 1.24 -16.54 -7.32
CA MET A 81 2.09 -16.70 -8.49
C MET A 81 1.61 -17.82 -9.44
N ALA A 82 0.39 -18.33 -9.25
CA ALA A 82 -0.18 -19.36 -10.11
C ALA A 82 -0.25 -18.94 -11.58
N ASP A 83 -0.09 -19.92 -12.49
CA ASP A 83 -0.42 -19.75 -13.89
C ASP A 83 -1.94 -19.63 -14.05
N LEU A 84 -2.40 -18.45 -14.47
CA LEU A 84 -3.83 -18.15 -14.60
C LEU A 84 -4.46 -18.75 -15.86
N SER A 85 -3.67 -19.38 -16.74
CA SER A 85 -4.18 -20.13 -17.88
C SER A 85 -4.58 -21.57 -17.53
N ASN A 86 -4.02 -22.12 -16.43
CA ASN A 86 -4.27 -23.48 -15.99
C ASN A 86 -5.31 -23.54 -14.86
N ALA A 87 -6.56 -23.76 -15.24
CA ALA A 87 -7.67 -23.82 -14.28
C ALA A 87 -7.52 -24.95 -13.25
N HIS A 88 -7.12 -26.15 -13.68
CA HIS A 88 -7.02 -27.30 -12.79
C HIS A 88 -6.03 -27.02 -11.64
N ASP A 89 -4.83 -26.57 -11.97
CA ASP A 89 -3.79 -26.29 -10.98
C ASP A 89 -4.15 -25.11 -10.10
N PHE A 90 -4.72 -24.04 -10.66
CA PHE A 90 -5.19 -22.90 -9.89
C PHE A 90 -6.20 -23.30 -8.82
N TYR A 91 -7.24 -24.05 -9.20
CA TYR A 91 -8.28 -24.50 -8.27
C TYR A 91 -7.73 -25.47 -7.22
N ASN A 92 -6.79 -26.34 -7.59
CA ASN A 92 -6.13 -27.23 -6.64
C ASN A 92 -5.30 -26.45 -5.60
N ILE A 93 -4.55 -25.43 -6.04
CA ILE A 93 -3.78 -24.56 -5.15
C ILE A 93 -4.73 -23.78 -4.23
N ALA A 94 -5.76 -23.14 -4.78
CA ALA A 94 -6.71 -22.36 -4.01
C ALA A 94 -7.42 -23.20 -2.93
N ASN A 95 -7.82 -24.44 -3.25
CA ASN A 95 -8.50 -25.31 -2.29
C ASN A 95 -7.59 -25.77 -1.13
N LYS A 96 -6.26 -25.79 -1.29
CA LYS A 96 -5.32 -26.15 -0.20
C LYS A 96 -5.22 -25.07 0.87
N ILE A 97 -5.43 -23.82 0.49
CA ILE A 97 -5.28 -22.65 1.38
C ILE A 97 -6.47 -22.53 2.35
N PHE A 98 -7.65 -23.06 1.97
CA PHE A 98 -8.85 -22.91 2.78
C PHE A 98 -9.19 -24.17 3.58
N PRO A 99 -9.65 -24.05 4.84
CA PRO A 99 -9.77 -22.81 5.62
C PRO A 99 -8.50 -22.46 6.41
N SER A 100 -7.54 -23.38 6.52
CA SER A 100 -6.45 -23.33 7.49
C SER A 100 -5.57 -22.10 7.36
N THR A 101 -5.01 -21.84 6.17
CA THR A 101 -4.12 -20.70 5.92
C THR A 101 -4.85 -19.38 6.13
N LYS A 102 -6.10 -19.27 5.66
CA LYS A 102 -6.94 -18.09 5.92
C LYS A 102 -7.13 -17.83 7.41
N ASN A 103 -7.49 -18.86 8.18
CA ASN A 103 -7.72 -18.72 9.63
C ASN A 103 -6.42 -18.39 10.37
N PHE A 104 -5.30 -18.97 9.97
CA PHE A 104 -3.98 -18.64 10.50
C PHE A 104 -3.63 -17.17 10.25
N ILE A 105 -3.75 -16.66 9.02
CA ILE A 105 -3.54 -15.22 8.75
C ILE A 105 -4.48 -14.36 9.60
N GLY A 106 -5.74 -14.78 9.74
CA GLY A 106 -6.74 -14.11 10.58
C GLY A 106 -6.29 -13.97 12.04
N SER A 107 -5.62 -14.97 12.62
CA SER A 107 -5.12 -14.89 13.99
C SER A 107 -3.97 -13.89 14.16
N GLN A 108 -3.23 -13.60 13.10
CA GLN A 108 -2.10 -12.64 13.13
C GLN A 108 -2.56 -11.18 13.11
N ILE A 109 -3.82 -10.90 12.75
CA ILE A 109 -4.35 -9.54 12.66
C ILE A 109 -4.22 -8.80 13.99
N ARG A 110 -4.62 -9.44 15.10
CA ARG A 110 -4.61 -8.80 16.43
C ARG A 110 -3.19 -8.55 16.92
N LEU A 111 -2.29 -9.52 16.76
CA LEU A 111 -0.87 -9.39 17.14
C LEU A 111 -0.20 -8.25 16.38
N TRP A 112 -0.41 -8.17 15.07
CA TRP A 112 0.11 -7.06 14.27
C TRP A 112 -0.41 -5.70 14.74
N LYS A 113 -1.71 -5.58 15.08
CA LYS A 113 -2.28 -4.32 15.60
C LYS A 113 -1.67 -3.92 16.95
N LEU A 114 -1.31 -4.89 17.79
CA LEU A 114 -0.70 -4.63 19.09
C LEU A 114 0.72 -4.09 18.94
N VAL A 115 1.52 -4.64 18.02
CA VAL A 115 2.93 -4.25 17.85
C VAL A 115 3.09 -3.00 16.98
N ASN A 116 2.38 -2.91 15.85
CA ASN A 116 2.56 -1.83 14.86
C ASN A 116 1.55 -0.68 15.01
N GLY A 117 0.78 -0.68 16.10
CA GLY A 117 -0.26 0.30 16.38
C GLY A 117 -1.53 0.16 15.53
N GLN A 118 -2.55 0.92 15.90
CA GLN A 118 -3.81 0.98 15.16
C GLN A 118 -3.67 1.92 13.96
N ASN A 119 -3.35 1.35 12.81
CA ASN A 119 -3.53 2.02 11.54
C ASN A 119 -4.94 1.74 11.02
N GLU A 120 -5.89 2.59 11.40
CA GLU A 120 -7.25 2.51 10.89
C GLU A 120 -7.27 2.70 9.36
N LYS A 121 -8.24 2.04 8.75
CA LYS A 121 -8.52 2.17 7.32
C LYS A 121 -9.05 3.58 7.09
N LEU A 122 -8.52 4.28 6.10
CA LEU A 122 -9.04 5.57 5.68
C LEU A 122 -10.50 5.41 5.23
N ALA A 123 -11.34 6.36 5.63
CA ALA A 123 -12.70 6.47 5.12
C ALA A 123 -12.67 6.75 3.62
N SER A 124 -13.66 6.23 2.88
CA SER A 124 -13.75 6.43 1.42
C SER A 124 -13.77 7.90 1.04
N GLU A 125 -14.41 8.76 1.84
CA GLU A 125 -14.43 10.21 1.64
C GLU A 125 -13.02 10.82 1.74
N SER A 126 -12.21 10.38 2.72
CA SER A 126 -10.83 10.83 2.87
C SER A 126 -9.97 10.40 1.67
N ILE A 127 -10.17 9.17 1.17
CA ILE A 127 -9.47 8.68 -0.03
C ILE A 127 -9.83 9.55 -1.24
N LEU A 128 -11.11 9.81 -1.48
CA LEU A 128 -11.58 10.66 -2.58
C LEU A 128 -11.00 12.08 -2.48
N LYS A 129 -11.05 12.68 -1.29
CA LYS A 129 -10.49 14.01 -1.04
C LYS A 129 -9.00 14.09 -1.34
N ILE A 130 -8.22 13.09 -0.92
CA ILE A 130 -6.78 13.06 -1.25
C ILE A 130 -6.60 12.91 -2.76
N LYS A 131 -7.35 12.04 -3.45
CA LYS A 131 -7.27 11.90 -4.92
C LYS A 131 -7.56 13.22 -5.64
N GLU A 132 -8.60 13.93 -5.23
CA GLU A 132 -8.95 15.24 -5.79
C GLU A 132 -7.82 16.25 -5.60
N ASN A 133 -7.34 16.42 -4.36
CA ASN A 133 -6.22 17.31 -4.06
C ASN A 133 -4.94 16.96 -4.82
N THR A 134 -4.68 15.66 -5.02
CA THR A 134 -3.52 15.15 -5.76
C THR A 134 -3.60 15.54 -7.23
N ASN A 135 -4.77 15.40 -7.84
CA ASN A 135 -5.00 15.78 -9.23
C ASN A 135 -4.92 17.29 -9.45
N LEU A 136 -5.45 18.09 -8.52
CA LEU A 136 -5.32 19.55 -8.58
C LEU A 136 -3.84 19.96 -8.54
N LEU A 137 -3.08 19.44 -7.58
CA LEU A 137 -1.65 19.78 -7.48
C LEU A 137 -0.83 19.28 -8.68
N LEU A 138 -1.18 18.13 -9.26
CA LEU A 138 -0.56 17.66 -10.50
C LEU A 138 -0.77 18.66 -11.66
N GLN A 139 -1.98 19.17 -11.83
CA GLN A 139 -2.29 20.15 -12.87
C GLN A 139 -1.50 21.44 -12.67
N ASP A 140 -1.43 21.95 -11.44
CA ASP A 140 -0.68 23.15 -11.09
C ASP A 140 0.82 22.99 -11.38
N LEU A 141 1.42 21.87 -10.98
CA LEU A 141 2.85 21.61 -11.16
C LEU A 141 3.26 21.48 -12.63
N VAL A 142 2.41 20.89 -13.47
CA VAL A 142 2.68 20.76 -14.91
C VAL A 142 2.77 22.13 -15.59
N GLN A 143 1.96 23.09 -15.13
CA GLN A 143 1.90 24.44 -15.71
C GLN A 143 2.91 25.41 -15.08
N ASN A 144 3.51 25.06 -13.93
CA ASN A 144 4.40 25.96 -13.20
C ASN A 144 5.82 25.99 -13.79
N SER A 145 6.18 27.09 -14.46
CA SER A 145 7.52 27.31 -15.04
C SER A 145 8.57 27.78 -14.02
N LEU A 146 8.19 28.09 -12.77
CA LEU A 146 9.10 28.59 -11.73
C LEU A 146 9.79 27.47 -10.94
N ILE A 147 9.43 26.21 -11.18
CA ILE A 147 9.99 25.04 -10.50
C ILE A 147 11.00 24.35 -11.44
N ASP A 148 12.21 24.09 -10.94
CA ASP A 148 13.24 23.32 -11.65
C ASP A 148 12.70 21.97 -12.13
N ASP A 149 13.05 21.59 -13.37
CA ASP A 149 12.46 20.42 -14.02
C ASP A 149 12.75 19.10 -13.28
N HIS A 150 13.89 18.97 -12.60
CA HIS A 150 14.18 17.77 -11.80
C HIS A 150 13.32 17.71 -10.53
N VAL A 151 13.11 18.87 -9.89
CA VAL A 151 12.21 19.00 -8.73
C VAL A 151 10.78 18.68 -9.17
N LYS A 152 10.33 19.27 -10.27
CA LYS A 152 8.99 19.03 -10.85
C LYS A 152 8.78 17.56 -11.20
N ALA A 153 9.75 16.92 -11.86
CA ALA A 153 9.68 15.50 -12.18
C ALA A 153 9.58 14.61 -10.92
N PHE A 154 10.33 14.95 -9.87
CA PHE A 154 10.22 14.28 -8.57
C PHE A 154 8.82 14.43 -7.96
N LEU A 155 8.28 15.65 -7.89
CA LEU A 155 6.95 15.93 -7.33
C LEU A 155 5.86 15.18 -8.09
N ILE A 156 5.87 15.25 -9.43
CA ILE A 156 4.91 14.53 -10.28
C ILE A 156 5.00 13.02 -10.04
N LYS A 157 6.21 12.46 -9.93
CA LYS A 157 6.41 11.04 -9.63
C LYS A 157 5.78 10.67 -8.28
N LYS A 158 5.94 11.50 -7.25
CA LYS A 158 5.36 11.26 -5.92
C LYS A 158 3.84 11.36 -5.92
N LEU A 159 3.26 12.35 -6.58
CA LEU A 159 1.81 12.49 -6.70
C LEU A 159 1.18 11.31 -7.46
N ARG A 160 1.81 10.82 -8.52
CA ARG A 160 1.35 9.61 -9.23
C ARG A 160 1.40 8.36 -8.34
N LYS A 161 2.46 8.20 -7.55
CA LYS A 161 2.57 7.11 -6.58
C LYS A 161 1.49 7.19 -5.49
N ILE A 162 1.10 8.39 -5.07
CA ILE A 162 -0.05 8.58 -4.17
C ILE A 162 -1.35 8.14 -4.85
N LEU A 163 -1.61 8.55 -6.09
CA LEU A 163 -2.81 8.13 -6.82
C LEU A 163 -2.88 6.60 -6.91
N GLU A 164 -1.79 5.94 -7.31
CA GLU A 164 -1.72 4.48 -7.39
C GLU A 164 -2.01 3.82 -6.03
N ALA A 165 -1.40 4.32 -4.96
CA ALA A 165 -1.64 3.81 -3.61
C ALA A 165 -3.10 4.01 -3.16
N LEU A 166 -3.79 5.04 -3.63
CA LEU A 166 -5.20 5.31 -3.34
C LEU A 166 -6.15 4.52 -4.24
N ASP A 167 -5.78 4.25 -5.49
CA ASP A 167 -6.53 3.42 -6.43
C ASP A 167 -6.54 1.96 -5.97
N TYR A 168 -5.41 1.49 -5.44
CA TYR A 168 -5.22 0.15 -4.92
C TYR A 168 -5.06 0.11 -3.40
N TYR A 169 -5.78 1.00 -2.70
CA TYR A 169 -5.67 1.18 -1.26
C TYR A 169 -5.97 -0.10 -0.45
N GLN A 170 -6.81 -1.00 -0.98
CA GLN A 170 -7.05 -2.32 -0.39
C GLN A 170 -5.79 -3.20 -0.31
N ILE A 171 -4.77 -2.96 -1.15
CA ILE A 171 -3.50 -3.70 -1.20
C ILE A 171 -2.36 -2.91 -0.58
N TYR A 172 -2.24 -1.61 -0.87
CA TYR A 172 -1.16 -0.75 -0.35
C TYR A 172 -1.46 -0.22 1.06
N GLY A 173 -2.73 0.05 1.37
CA GLY A 173 -3.15 0.70 2.60
C GLY A 173 -2.41 2.01 2.88
N ASN A 174 -2.31 2.39 4.15
CA ASN A 174 -1.57 3.61 4.55
C ASN A 174 -0.07 3.55 4.18
N GLU A 175 0.52 2.38 3.98
CA GLU A 175 1.96 2.23 3.73
C GLU A 175 2.39 2.96 2.46
N GLY A 176 1.63 2.84 1.37
CA GLY A 176 1.96 3.53 0.11
C GLY A 176 1.98 5.05 0.25
N LEU A 177 1.15 5.61 1.14
CA LEU A 177 1.12 7.05 1.43
C LEU A 177 2.26 7.47 2.36
N ILE A 178 2.53 6.67 3.40
CA ILE A 178 3.65 6.88 4.33
C ILE A 178 4.97 6.92 3.57
N GLU A 179 5.20 5.94 2.69
CA GLU A 179 6.43 5.84 1.91
C GLU A 179 6.65 7.11 1.10
N VAL A 180 5.60 7.66 0.49
CA VAL A 180 5.73 8.93 -0.24
C VAL A 180 6.05 10.10 0.69
N LEU A 181 5.45 10.19 1.88
CA LEU A 181 5.77 11.23 2.86
C LEU A 181 7.23 11.13 3.31
N GLU A 182 7.70 9.93 3.66
CA GLU A 182 9.07 9.67 4.11
C GLU A 182 10.08 9.96 2.99
N GLU A 183 9.82 9.48 1.78
CA GLU A 183 10.65 9.77 0.62
C GLU A 183 10.69 11.27 0.33
N SER A 184 9.57 11.99 0.52
CA SER A 184 9.49 13.44 0.30
C SER A 184 10.29 14.23 1.34
N ILE A 185 10.35 13.77 2.58
CA ILE A 185 11.18 14.38 3.62
C ILE A 185 12.65 13.99 3.41
N GLY A 186 12.94 12.71 3.21
CA GLY A 186 14.29 12.19 2.99
C GLY A 186 14.97 12.80 1.77
N HIS A 187 14.22 13.12 0.72
CA HIS A 187 14.76 13.78 -0.47
C HIS A 187 15.29 15.19 -0.18
N ALA A 188 14.74 15.89 0.83
CA ALA A 188 15.26 17.20 1.26
C ALA A 188 16.70 17.12 1.78
N PHE A 189 17.08 16.01 2.41
CA PHE A 189 18.42 15.83 2.96
C PHE A 189 19.44 15.36 1.92
N THR A 190 18.99 14.86 0.77
CA THR A 190 19.85 14.23 -0.25
C THR A 190 19.87 14.99 -1.57
N ASN A 191 18.93 15.89 -1.83
CA ASN A 191 18.84 16.67 -3.06
C ASN A 191 18.78 18.17 -2.75
N LYS A 192 19.87 18.87 -3.06
CA LYS A 192 20.02 20.30 -2.78
C LYS A 192 18.97 21.17 -3.49
N LYS A 193 18.63 20.86 -4.75
CA LYS A 193 17.62 21.61 -5.50
C LYS A 193 16.23 21.50 -4.88
N TYR A 194 15.90 20.30 -4.40
CA TYR A 194 14.62 20.06 -3.73
C TYR A 194 14.61 20.68 -2.32
N GLU A 195 15.73 20.64 -1.59
CA GLU A 195 15.89 21.35 -0.32
C GLU A 195 15.66 22.86 -0.48
N ASP A 196 16.29 23.47 -1.50
CA ASP A 196 16.17 24.90 -1.78
C ASP A 196 14.74 25.25 -2.24
N PHE A 197 14.10 24.36 -3.03
CA PHE A 197 12.68 24.47 -3.37
C PHE A 197 11.81 24.51 -2.12
N LEU A 198 11.99 23.59 -1.15
CA LEU A 198 11.20 23.55 0.09
C LEU A 198 11.32 24.82 0.94
N LYS A 199 12.43 25.55 0.83
CA LYS A 199 12.64 26.84 1.51
C LYS A 199 12.02 28.03 0.77
N SER A 200 11.66 27.85 -0.50
CA SER A 200 11.06 28.90 -1.33
C SER A 200 9.54 28.99 -1.18
N GLU A 201 8.97 30.14 -1.52
CA GLU A 201 7.51 30.37 -1.55
C GLU A 201 6.79 29.44 -2.55
N ASN A 202 7.49 29.01 -3.61
CA ASN A 202 6.96 28.12 -4.64
C ASN A 202 6.61 26.71 -4.12
N SER A 203 7.07 26.35 -2.92
CA SER A 203 6.78 25.05 -2.30
C SER A 203 5.56 25.03 -1.39
N THR A 204 4.89 26.16 -1.18
CA THR A 204 3.77 26.29 -0.23
C THR A 204 2.68 25.26 -0.48
N ALA A 205 2.17 25.17 -1.72
CA ALA A 205 1.14 24.21 -2.09
C ALA A 205 1.56 22.75 -1.87
N TRP A 206 2.84 22.41 -2.15
CA TRP A 206 3.38 21.08 -1.90
C TRP A 206 3.45 20.75 -0.41
N LYS A 207 3.94 21.69 0.41
CA LYS A 207 4.05 21.51 1.87
C LYS A 207 2.68 21.36 2.51
N GLU A 208 1.71 22.22 2.14
CA GLU A 208 0.33 22.13 2.60
C GLU A 208 -0.31 20.79 2.22
N TYR A 209 -0.09 20.34 0.98
CA TYR A 209 -0.55 19.03 0.54
C TYR A 209 0.04 17.89 1.38
N LEU A 210 1.35 17.90 1.64
CA LEU A 210 1.98 16.89 2.51
C LEU A 210 1.41 16.91 3.93
N VAL A 211 1.09 18.10 4.48
CA VAL A 211 0.41 18.22 5.78
C VAL A 211 -0.99 17.63 5.74
N ILE A 212 -1.77 17.87 4.67
CA ILE A 212 -3.11 17.29 4.52
C ILE A 212 -3.02 15.76 4.50
N VAL A 213 -2.09 15.20 3.73
CA VAL A 213 -1.90 13.75 3.68
C VAL A 213 -1.45 13.22 5.04
N SER A 214 -0.47 13.84 5.70
CA SER A 214 0.06 13.37 6.99
C SER A 214 -0.97 13.46 8.12
N THR A 215 -1.76 14.54 8.18
CA THR A 215 -2.82 14.73 9.18
C THR A 215 -3.99 13.78 8.97
N THR A 216 -4.33 13.49 7.71
CA THR A 216 -5.36 12.49 7.39
C THR A 216 -4.96 11.08 7.82
N LEU A 217 -3.65 10.80 7.84
CA LEU A 217 -3.10 9.52 8.30
C LEU A 217 -2.85 9.46 9.81
N ALA A 218 -2.90 10.60 10.52
CA ALA A 218 -2.48 10.71 11.90
C ALA A 218 -3.40 9.98 12.88
N ALA A 219 -3.11 8.68 13.06
CA ALA A 219 -3.63 7.83 14.14
C ALA A 219 -2.51 7.20 15.00
N SER A 220 -1.24 7.51 14.73
CA SER A 220 -0.06 6.97 15.45
C SER A 220 1.06 8.00 15.62
N ASP A 221 1.95 7.78 16.59
CA ASP A 221 3.05 8.69 16.96
C ASP A 221 4.02 8.99 15.81
N SER A 222 4.21 8.04 14.89
CA SER A 222 5.06 8.20 13.70
C SER A 222 4.58 9.36 12.80
N PHE A 223 3.27 9.53 12.66
CA PHE A 223 2.68 10.58 11.83
C PHE A 223 2.82 11.97 12.46
N ILE A 224 2.88 12.06 13.79
CA ILE A 224 3.10 13.31 14.51
C ILE A 224 4.51 13.82 14.20
N SER A 225 5.52 12.94 14.21
CA SER A 225 6.90 13.29 13.85
C SER A 225 7.01 13.77 12.39
N ILE A 226 6.42 13.03 11.45
CA ILE A 226 6.37 13.42 10.03
C ILE A 226 5.69 14.79 9.86
N THR A 227 4.54 14.99 10.49
CA THR A 227 3.80 16.25 10.42
C THR A 227 4.60 17.41 11.00
N ASN A 228 5.27 17.21 12.13
CA ASN A 228 6.12 18.23 12.74
C ASN A 228 7.32 18.59 11.86
N ASN A 229 7.96 17.60 11.24
CA ASN A 229 9.04 17.86 10.29
C ASN A 229 8.56 18.67 9.09
N ILE A 230 7.40 18.33 8.51
CA ILE A 230 6.80 19.10 7.42
C ILE A 230 6.48 20.53 7.88
N ARG A 231 5.92 20.69 9.08
CA ARG A 231 5.63 22.01 9.67
C ARG A 231 6.87 22.85 9.92
N ASN A 232 8.01 22.24 10.28
CA ASN A 232 9.27 22.96 10.41
C ASN A 232 9.77 23.54 9.07
N PHE A 233 9.25 23.06 7.94
CA PHE A 233 9.52 23.64 6.62
C PHE A 233 8.49 24.71 6.19
N LEU A 234 7.43 24.93 6.98
CA LEU A 234 6.48 26.04 6.79
C LEU A 234 6.97 27.28 7.60
N PRO A 235 6.79 28.50 7.08
CA PRO A 235 7.14 29.74 7.79
C PRO A 235 6.28 29.98 9.03
#